data_AF-A0A5M8PF58-F1
#
_entry.id   AF-A0A5M8PF58-F1
#
_cell.length_a   1.000
_cell.length_b   1.000
_cell.length_c   1.000
_cell.angle_alpha   90.00
_cell.angle_beta   90.00
_cell.angle_gamma   90.00
#
_symmetry.space_group_name_H-M   'P 1'
#
loop_
_entity.id
_entity.type
_entity.pdbx_description
1 polymer ?
#
loop_
_entity_poly.entity_id
_entity_poly.type
_entity_poly.pdbx_seq_one_letter_code
_entity_poly.pdbx_strand_id
1 'polypeptide(L)'
;MPVPNFFLITEAAPLLNRCSKSSEYAITKALADTMVLSANCQELRTLCLRPPAIYGERDSQLIPGVLAILRDKKTNIQLGDNSNLYDSIYVGNAASAHVTAAKALLRNDASNLKVEGEAFFITDDASQPFWDFQRKVWAAAGDKTSLAKVYIIPAWAGMAVAAMVEYLFWAFTLGQKLPPKTLRRDVLRYAVTNRTFSIE
;
A
#
# COMPACT_ATOMS: atom_id res chain seq x y z
N MET A 1 -9.59 18.40 -5.09
CA MET A 1 -8.22 18.49 -4.53
C MET A 1 -7.36 17.44 -5.20
N PRO A 2 -6.14 17.78 -5.66
CA PRO A 2 -5.23 16.80 -6.24
C PRO A 2 -4.86 15.76 -5.18
N VAL A 3 -4.84 14.50 -5.58
CA VAL A 3 -4.46 13.38 -4.71
C VAL A 3 -2.94 13.40 -4.60
N PRO A 4 -2.33 13.32 -3.40
CA PRO A 4 -0.88 13.29 -3.27
C PRO A 4 -0.35 12.07 -4.02
N ASN A 5 0.56 12.30 -4.97
CA ASN A 5 1.12 11.26 -5.82
C ASN A 5 2.46 10.81 -5.26
N PHE A 6 2.60 9.51 -4.98
CA PHE A 6 3.80 8.94 -4.38
C PHE A 6 4.55 8.15 -5.45
N PHE A 7 5.35 8.88 -6.23
CA PHE A 7 6.10 8.33 -7.35
C PHE A 7 7.58 8.27 -6.98
N LEU A 8 8.19 7.09 -7.02
CA LEU A 8 9.60 6.82 -6.73
C LEU A 8 10.06 7.45 -5.41
N ILE A 9 9.33 7.15 -4.34
CA ILE A 9 9.75 7.59 -3.00
C ILE A 9 11.06 6.89 -2.63
N THR A 10 12.04 7.68 -2.20
CA THR A 10 13.29 7.21 -1.59
C THR A 10 13.19 7.21 -0.06
N GLU A 11 14.09 6.49 0.60
CA GLU A 11 14.16 6.32 2.06
C GLU A 11 14.35 7.65 2.80
N ALA A 12 14.91 8.66 2.12
CA ALA A 12 15.13 10.01 2.62
C ALA A 12 13.85 10.87 2.67
N ALA A 13 12.74 10.40 2.12
CA ALA A 13 11.49 11.14 2.15
C ALA A 13 10.98 11.35 3.59
N PRO A 14 10.38 12.51 3.89
CA PRO A 14 9.89 12.79 5.24
C PRO A 14 8.79 11.82 5.64
N LEU A 15 8.93 11.23 6.82
CA LEU A 15 7.93 10.35 7.41
C LEU A 15 6.63 11.09 7.72
N LEU A 16 5.52 10.35 7.66
CA LEU A 16 4.21 10.88 8.02
C LEU A 16 4.17 11.23 9.51
N ASN A 17 3.48 12.33 9.83
CA ASN A 17 3.27 12.79 11.19
C ASN A 17 1.77 13.03 11.47
N ARG A 18 1.42 13.41 12.69
CA ARG A 18 0.02 13.68 13.09
C ARG A 18 -0.65 14.81 12.29
N CYS A 19 0.13 15.69 11.70
CA CYS A 19 -0.37 16.78 10.84
C CYS A 19 -0.61 16.31 9.38
N SER A 20 -0.14 15.12 9.03
CA SER A 20 -0.24 14.57 7.68
C SER A 20 -1.66 14.07 7.40
N LYS A 21 -2.20 14.41 6.23
CA LYS A 21 -3.53 13.96 5.78
C LYS A 21 -3.49 12.52 5.25
N SER A 22 -3.24 11.56 6.13
CA SER A 22 -3.17 10.12 5.86
C SER A 22 -4.03 9.32 6.85
N SER A 23 -4.12 7.99 6.67
CA SER A 23 -4.82 7.12 7.62
C SER A 23 -4.08 7.08 8.97
N GLU A 24 -4.81 6.98 10.08
CA GLU A 24 -4.24 6.81 11.44
C GLU A 24 -3.24 5.65 11.51
N TYR A 25 -3.54 4.54 10.83
CA TYR A 25 -2.60 3.40 10.74
C TYR A 25 -1.24 3.84 10.17
N ALA A 26 -1.22 4.54 9.04
CA ALA A 26 0.02 5.01 8.42
C ALA A 26 0.79 5.99 9.32
N ILE A 27 0.08 6.88 10.04
CA ILE A 27 0.70 7.80 11.00
C ILE A 27 1.34 7.01 12.15
N THR A 28 0.63 6.03 12.72
CA THR A 28 1.15 5.21 13.83
C THR A 28 2.38 4.41 13.42
N LYS A 29 2.43 3.91 12.18
CA LYS A 29 3.57 3.18 11.64
C LYS A 29 4.77 4.08 11.36
N ALA A 30 4.55 5.30 10.85
CA ALA A 30 5.62 6.27 10.66
C ALA A 30 6.23 6.75 11.98
N LEU A 31 5.41 6.94 13.02
CA LEU A 31 5.90 7.24 14.37
C LEU A 31 6.71 6.07 14.95
N ALA A 32 6.24 4.84 14.79
CA ALA A 32 6.97 3.66 15.23
C ALA A 32 8.33 3.51 14.53
N ASP A 33 8.39 3.78 13.22
CA ASP A 33 9.63 3.81 12.43
C ASP A 33 10.64 4.80 13.04
N THR A 34 10.20 6.04 13.30
CA THR A 34 11.06 7.07 13.94
C THR A 34 11.55 6.62 15.32
N MET A 35 10.70 6.00 16.13
CA MET A 35 11.06 5.51 17.47
C MET A 35 12.11 4.40 17.41
N VAL A 36 11.97 3.46 16.48
CA VAL A 36 12.91 2.34 16.30
C VAL A 36 14.28 2.83 15.84
N LEU A 37 14.32 3.75 14.86
CA LEU A 37 15.59 4.32 14.38
C LEU A 37 16.28 5.16 15.46
N SER A 38 15.51 5.92 16.24
CA SER A 38 16.05 6.74 17.33
C SER A 38 16.61 5.91 18.50
N ALA A 39 16.17 4.65 18.64
CA ALA A 39 16.65 3.73 19.66
C ALA A 39 17.95 3.00 19.27
N ASN A 40 18.48 3.23 18.06
CA ASN A 40 19.70 2.59 17.60
C ASN A 40 20.92 3.03 18.44
N CYS A 41 21.59 2.09 19.09
CA CYS A 41 22.81 2.32 19.87
C CYS A 41 23.76 1.10 19.78
N GLN A 42 24.91 1.18 20.47
CA GLN A 42 25.92 0.10 20.43
C GLN A 42 25.39 -1.21 21.03
N GLU A 43 24.51 -1.12 22.03
CA GLU A 43 23.89 -2.25 22.72
C GLU A 43 22.65 -2.79 21.98
N LEU A 44 22.01 -1.97 21.15
CA LEU A 44 20.80 -2.31 20.40
C LEU A 44 20.87 -1.76 18.98
N ARG A 45 21.22 -2.64 18.04
CA ARG A 45 21.20 -2.32 16.62
C ARG A 45 19.80 -2.46 16.05
N THR A 46 19.29 -1.41 15.41
CA THR A 46 17.97 -1.39 14.81
C THR A 46 18.03 -1.09 13.32
N LEU A 47 16.99 -1.47 12.59
CA LEU A 47 16.72 -0.99 11.22
C LEU A 47 15.21 -1.06 10.99
N CYS A 48 14.72 -0.31 10.00
CA CYS A 48 13.31 -0.33 9.60
C CYS A 48 13.14 -0.87 8.18
N LEU A 49 12.34 -1.91 7.99
CA LEU A 49 11.92 -2.36 6.65
C LEU A 49 10.54 -1.78 6.32
N ARG A 50 10.42 -1.20 5.12
CA ARG A 50 9.20 -0.56 4.61
C ARG A 50 8.66 -1.34 3.40
N PRO A 51 7.92 -2.43 3.61
CA PRO A 51 7.31 -3.16 2.50
C PRO A 51 6.13 -2.39 1.91
N PRO A 52 5.88 -2.53 0.59
CA PRO A 52 4.63 -2.15 -0.04
C PRO A 52 3.55 -3.19 0.32
N ALA A 53 2.50 -3.30 -0.48
CA ALA A 53 1.52 -4.36 -0.27
C ALA A 53 2.15 -5.74 -0.46
N ILE A 54 1.88 -6.62 0.50
CA ILE A 54 2.36 -7.99 0.51
C ILE A 54 1.25 -8.90 -0.01
N TYR A 55 1.59 -9.81 -0.92
CA TYR A 55 0.70 -10.87 -1.41
C TYR A 55 1.40 -12.22 -1.34
N GLY A 56 0.63 -13.31 -1.34
CA GLY A 56 1.18 -14.67 -1.38
C GLY A 56 0.38 -15.67 -0.56
N GLU A 57 1.03 -16.75 -0.17
CA GLU A 57 0.42 -17.83 0.60
C GLU A 57 -0.06 -17.31 1.95
N ARG A 58 -1.26 -17.74 2.36
CA ARG A 58 -1.90 -17.34 3.62
C ARG A 58 -2.16 -15.83 3.74
N ASP A 59 -2.14 -15.09 2.63
CA ASP A 59 -2.61 -13.72 2.62
C ASP A 59 -4.09 -13.67 3.05
N SER A 60 -4.36 -12.79 4.03
CA SER A 60 -5.68 -12.60 4.64
C SER A 60 -6.33 -11.28 4.23
N GLN A 61 -5.63 -10.42 3.48
CA GLN A 61 -6.04 -9.05 3.21
C GLN A 61 -6.19 -8.77 1.73
N LEU A 62 -5.11 -8.92 0.94
CA LEU A 62 -5.06 -8.40 -0.41
C LEU A 62 -5.73 -9.37 -1.41
N ILE A 63 -5.24 -10.59 -1.55
CA ILE A 63 -5.80 -11.61 -2.45
C ILE A 63 -7.27 -11.93 -2.08
N PRO A 64 -7.64 -12.14 -0.79
CA PRO A 64 -9.05 -12.37 -0.45
C PRO A 64 -9.95 -11.18 -0.82
N GLY A 65 -9.48 -9.95 -0.64
CA GLY A 65 -10.23 -8.75 -1.01
C GLY A 65 -10.46 -8.66 -2.52
N VAL A 66 -9.43 -8.95 -3.31
CA VAL A 66 -9.53 -8.98 -4.78
C VAL A 66 -10.46 -10.09 -5.25
N LEU A 67 -10.38 -11.30 -4.66
CA LEU A 67 -11.26 -12.42 -4.99
C LEU A 67 -12.72 -12.18 -4.56
N ALA A 68 -12.96 -11.39 -3.51
CA ALA A 68 -14.32 -11.02 -3.11
C ALA A 68 -15.02 -10.20 -4.21
N ILE A 69 -14.30 -9.30 -4.88
CA ILE A 69 -14.84 -8.52 -6.01
C ILE A 69 -15.24 -9.44 -7.18
N LEU A 70 -14.44 -10.47 -7.44
CA LEU A 70 -14.75 -11.50 -8.43
C LEU A 70 -16.01 -12.30 -8.06
N ARG A 71 -16.12 -12.73 -6.81
CA ARG A 71 -17.31 -13.44 -6.31
C ARG A 71 -18.58 -12.60 -6.43
N ASP A 72 -18.46 -11.29 -6.19
CA ASP A 72 -19.53 -10.31 -6.34
C ASP A 72 -19.86 -9.97 -7.82
N LYS A 73 -19.11 -10.50 -8.79
CA LYS A 73 -19.23 -10.20 -10.24
C LYS A 73 -19.08 -8.71 -10.57
N LYS A 74 -18.25 -8.00 -9.79
CA LYS A 74 -17.98 -6.55 -9.94
C LYS A 74 -16.65 -6.27 -10.67
N THR A 75 -16.10 -7.25 -11.39
CA THR A 75 -14.82 -7.12 -12.12
C THR A 75 -14.90 -6.20 -13.35
N ASN A 76 -16.12 -5.84 -13.76
CA ASN A 76 -16.39 -4.96 -14.88
C ASN A 76 -16.40 -3.47 -14.51
N ILE A 77 -16.07 -3.10 -13.27
CA ILE A 77 -16.02 -1.69 -12.84
C ILE A 77 -14.56 -1.31 -12.55
N GLN A 78 -14.10 -0.25 -13.20
CA GLN A 78 -12.77 0.32 -13.00
C GLN A 78 -12.89 1.77 -12.54
N LEU A 79 -12.11 2.16 -11.53
CA LEU A 79 -11.96 3.55 -11.10
C LEU A 79 -10.68 4.13 -11.70
N GLY A 80 -10.80 5.22 -12.45
CA GLY A 80 -9.67 5.85 -13.15
C GLY A 80 -9.25 5.12 -14.42
N ASP A 81 -8.25 5.67 -15.07
CA ASP A 81 -7.73 5.22 -16.37
C ASP A 81 -6.65 4.12 -16.26
N ASN A 82 -6.39 3.60 -15.06
CA ASN A 82 -5.34 2.62 -14.78
C ASN A 82 -3.92 3.13 -15.14
N SER A 83 -3.70 4.45 -15.14
CA SER A 83 -2.36 5.02 -15.25
C SER A 83 -1.55 4.89 -13.95
N ASN A 84 -2.20 4.48 -12.85
CA ASN A 84 -1.59 4.51 -11.55
C ASN A 84 -0.71 3.28 -11.27
N LEU A 85 0.58 3.51 -11.05
CA LEU A 85 1.55 2.46 -10.74
C LEU A 85 1.53 2.09 -9.26
N TYR A 86 1.68 0.80 -9.01
CA TYR A 86 1.58 0.21 -7.70
C TYR A 86 2.62 -0.88 -7.49
N ASP A 87 3.36 -0.78 -6.40
CA ASP A 87 4.30 -1.82 -5.98
C ASP A 87 3.63 -2.87 -5.10
N SER A 88 4.03 -4.11 -5.33
CA SER A 88 3.65 -5.27 -4.54
C SER A 88 4.86 -6.17 -4.33
N ILE A 89 4.95 -6.81 -3.18
CA ILE A 89 6.01 -7.76 -2.86
C ILE A 89 5.43 -9.13 -2.51
N TYR A 90 6.05 -10.19 -3.01
CA TYR A 90 5.71 -11.55 -2.62
C TYR A 90 6.14 -11.84 -1.17
N VAL A 91 5.29 -12.51 -0.40
CA VAL A 91 5.51 -12.79 1.03
C VAL A 91 6.82 -13.52 1.30
N GLY A 92 7.24 -14.43 0.42
CA GLY A 92 8.52 -15.14 0.54
C GLY A 92 9.73 -14.22 0.36
N ASN A 93 9.64 -13.24 -0.53
CA ASN A 93 10.68 -12.24 -0.75
C ASN A 93 10.75 -11.27 0.43
N ALA A 94 9.60 -10.82 0.93
CA ALA A 94 9.53 -10.01 2.14
C ALA A 94 10.14 -10.74 3.34
N ALA A 95 9.84 -12.03 3.54
CA ALA A 95 10.44 -12.84 4.61
C ALA A 95 11.96 -12.98 4.44
N SER A 96 12.43 -13.21 3.21
CA SER A 96 13.86 -13.30 2.89
C SER A 96 14.60 -11.99 3.16
N ALA A 97 13.96 -10.85 2.90
CA ALA A 97 14.50 -9.53 3.24
C ALA A 97 14.64 -9.35 4.76
N HIS A 98 13.66 -9.79 5.56
CA HIS A 98 13.75 -9.74 7.02
C HIS A 98 14.90 -10.60 7.56
N VAL A 99 15.08 -11.82 7.04
CA VAL A 99 16.19 -12.70 7.44
C VAL A 99 17.53 -12.08 7.04
N THR A 100 17.62 -11.49 5.85
CA THR A 100 18.84 -10.82 5.37
C THR A 100 19.18 -9.60 6.23
N ALA A 101 18.19 -8.77 6.54
CA ALA A 101 18.34 -7.61 7.42
C ALA A 101 18.80 -8.02 8.83
N ALA A 102 18.20 -9.06 9.41
CA ALA A 102 18.62 -9.58 10.71
C ALA A 102 20.08 -10.09 10.69
N LYS A 103 20.47 -10.83 9.64
CA LYS A 103 21.86 -11.27 9.45
C LYS A 103 22.80 -10.08 9.31
N ALA A 104 22.40 -9.02 8.61
CA ALA A 104 23.21 -7.83 8.41
C ALA A 104 23.46 -7.07 9.72
N LEU A 105 22.45 -6.92 10.59
CA LEU A 105 22.61 -6.33 11.93
C LEU A 105 23.56 -7.12 12.84
N LEU A 106 23.55 -8.45 12.70
CA LEU A 106 24.41 -9.35 13.50
C LEU A 106 25.86 -9.41 13.01
N ARG A 107 26.14 -8.97 11.79
CA ARG A 107 27.53 -8.91 11.30
C ARG A 107 28.29 -7.85 12.09
N ASN A 108 29.43 -8.24 12.64
CA ASN A 108 30.40 -7.36 13.31
C ASN A 108 31.55 -6.97 12.37
N ASP A 109 31.34 -7.08 11.06
CA ASP A 109 32.41 -6.92 10.09
C ASP A 109 32.69 -5.44 9.83
N ALA A 110 33.97 -5.09 9.82
CA ALA A 110 34.53 -3.76 9.52
C ALA A 110 34.31 -3.28 8.07
N SER A 111 33.35 -3.88 7.35
CA SER A 111 32.87 -3.33 6.09
C SER A 111 32.24 -1.96 6.37
N ASN A 112 32.64 -0.93 5.62
CA ASN A 112 32.10 0.45 5.72
C ASN A 112 30.58 0.58 5.46
N LEU A 113 29.86 -0.53 5.29
CA LEU A 113 28.42 -0.58 5.08
C LEU A 113 27.72 -0.63 6.45
N LYS A 114 27.41 0.56 6.98
CA LYS A 114 26.61 0.71 8.19
C LYS A 114 25.12 0.57 7.84
N VAL A 115 24.53 -0.55 8.24
CA VAL A 115 23.09 -0.85 8.02
C VAL A 115 22.22 -0.55 9.25
N GLU A 116 22.85 -0.41 10.42
CA GLU A 116 22.16 -0.08 11.68
C GLU A 116 21.74 1.40 11.69
N GLY A 117 20.55 1.68 12.23
CA GLY A 117 19.96 3.01 12.28
C GLY A 117 19.36 3.48 10.94
N GLU A 118 19.34 2.63 9.92
CA GLU A 118 18.81 2.95 8.60
C GLU A 118 17.43 2.33 8.36
N ALA A 119 16.70 2.91 7.40
CA ALA A 119 15.47 2.35 6.88
C ALA A 119 15.65 1.94 5.43
N PHE A 120 14.94 0.90 4.99
CA PHE A 120 15.02 0.37 3.62
C PHE A 120 13.64 0.07 3.08
N PHE A 121 13.35 0.50 1.85
CA PHE A 121 12.21 -0.04 1.10
C PHE A 121 12.55 -1.44 0.59
N ILE A 122 11.57 -2.34 0.65
CA ILE A 122 11.72 -3.70 0.09
C ILE A 122 10.64 -3.92 -0.94
N THR A 123 11.02 -4.12 -2.20
CA THR A 123 10.09 -4.34 -3.32
C THR A 123 10.66 -5.38 -4.26
N ASP A 124 9.80 -5.98 -5.09
CA ASP A 124 10.20 -6.93 -6.14
C ASP A 124 10.62 -6.23 -7.44
N ASP A 125 10.78 -4.90 -7.42
CA ASP A 125 11.09 -4.04 -8.58
C ASP A 125 10.14 -4.26 -9.78
N ALA A 126 8.90 -4.61 -9.45
CA ALA A 126 7.88 -5.01 -10.43
C ALA A 126 6.67 -4.07 -10.34
N SER A 127 6.90 -2.76 -10.42
CA SER A 127 5.84 -1.76 -10.48
C SER A 127 4.90 -2.07 -11.65
N GLN A 128 3.60 -2.18 -11.36
CA GLN A 128 2.61 -2.42 -12.40
C GLN A 128 1.35 -1.60 -12.15
N PRO A 129 0.52 -1.36 -13.18
CA PRO A 129 -0.75 -0.67 -12.99
C PRO A 129 -1.65 -1.39 -11.98
N PHE A 130 -2.31 -0.61 -11.12
CA PHE A 130 -3.12 -1.15 -10.01
C PHE A 130 -4.22 -2.12 -10.47
N TRP A 131 -4.90 -1.82 -11.59
CA TRP A 131 -5.94 -2.71 -12.12
C TRP A 131 -5.38 -3.90 -12.90
N ASP A 132 -4.16 -3.80 -13.42
CA ASP A 132 -3.49 -4.94 -14.08
C ASP A 132 -3.18 -6.04 -13.08
N PHE A 133 -2.68 -5.67 -11.89
CA PHE A 133 -2.48 -6.64 -10.82
C PHE A 133 -3.78 -7.38 -10.45
N GLN A 134 -4.87 -6.64 -10.23
CA GLN A 134 -6.16 -7.24 -9.89
C GLN A 134 -6.69 -8.16 -10.99
N ARG A 135 -6.59 -7.72 -12.26
CA ARG A 135 -6.99 -8.53 -13.41
C ARG A 135 -6.16 -9.80 -13.55
N LYS A 136 -4.85 -9.77 -13.27
CA LYS A 136 -4.01 -10.97 -13.24
C LYS A 136 -4.52 -11.97 -12.20
N VAL A 137 -4.88 -11.49 -11.01
CA VAL A 137 -5.47 -12.34 -9.96
C VAL A 137 -6.82 -12.91 -10.40
N TRP A 138 -7.70 -12.11 -11.00
CA TRP A 138 -9.00 -12.59 -11.49
C TRP A 138 -8.87 -13.59 -12.63
N ALA A 139 -7.97 -13.34 -13.58
CA ALA A 139 -7.66 -14.25 -14.67
C ALA A 139 -7.12 -15.59 -14.16
N ALA A 140 -6.22 -15.57 -13.17
CA ALA A 140 -5.71 -16.76 -12.51
C ALA A 140 -6.82 -17.54 -11.76
N ALA A 141 -7.84 -16.83 -11.26
CA ALA A 141 -9.03 -17.42 -10.63
C ALA A 141 -10.11 -17.87 -11.64
N GLY A 142 -9.87 -17.75 -12.95
CA GLY A 142 -10.75 -18.23 -14.01
C GLY A 142 -11.68 -17.17 -14.62
N ASP A 143 -11.51 -15.88 -14.31
CA ASP A 143 -12.26 -14.81 -14.96
C ASP A 143 -11.86 -14.68 -16.43
N LYS A 144 -12.86 -14.48 -17.30
CA LYS A 144 -12.70 -14.30 -18.76
C LYS A 144 -13.30 -12.96 -19.22
N THR A 145 -13.52 -12.03 -18.30
CA THR A 145 -14.10 -10.73 -18.60
C THR A 145 -13.23 -9.97 -19.59
N SER A 146 -13.81 -9.64 -20.75
CA SER A 146 -13.11 -8.84 -21.76
C SER A 146 -12.97 -7.39 -21.29
N LEU A 147 -11.79 -6.80 -21.54
CA LEU A 147 -11.51 -5.39 -21.24
C LEU A 147 -12.51 -4.44 -21.90
N ALA A 148 -13.12 -4.84 -23.04
CA ALA A 148 -14.15 -4.05 -23.72
C ALA A 148 -15.45 -3.89 -22.92
N LYS A 149 -15.70 -4.75 -21.92
CA LYS A 149 -16.90 -4.71 -21.06
C LYS A 149 -16.67 -3.95 -19.75
N VAL A 150 -15.49 -3.34 -19.58
CA VAL A 150 -15.14 -2.62 -18.35
C VAL A 150 -15.69 -1.20 -18.42
N TYR A 151 -16.54 -0.87 -17.45
CA TYR A 151 -17.06 0.48 -17.22
C TYR A 151 -16.05 1.28 -16.43
N ILE A 152 -15.49 2.32 -17.06
CA ILE A 152 -14.52 3.20 -16.44
C ILE A 152 -15.24 4.38 -15.80
N ILE A 153 -15.13 4.47 -14.48
CA ILE A 153 -15.61 5.61 -13.68
C ILE A 153 -14.45 6.59 -13.54
N PRO A 154 -14.60 7.86 -13.95
CA PRO A 154 -13.57 8.88 -13.73
C PRO A 154 -13.22 9.00 -12.23
N ALA A 155 -11.92 9.11 -11.91
CA ALA A 155 -11.45 9.15 -10.53
C ALA A 155 -12.13 10.24 -9.69
N TRP A 156 -12.32 11.43 -10.26
CA TRP A 156 -13.00 12.54 -9.59
C TRP A 156 -14.45 12.20 -9.23
N ALA A 157 -15.16 11.48 -10.10
CA ALA A 157 -16.56 11.11 -9.90
C ALA A 157 -16.68 10.07 -8.77
N GLY A 158 -15.84 9.03 -8.78
CA GLY A 158 -15.80 8.06 -7.69
C GLY A 158 -15.44 8.68 -6.34
N MET A 159 -14.47 9.61 -6.33
CA MET A 159 -14.10 10.34 -5.11
C MET A 159 -15.20 11.28 -4.61
N ALA A 160 -15.98 11.90 -5.51
CA ALA A 160 -17.12 12.74 -5.16
C ALA A 160 -18.26 11.92 -4.54
N VAL A 161 -18.58 10.76 -5.12
CA VAL A 161 -19.60 9.83 -4.58
C VAL A 161 -19.20 9.35 -3.18
N ALA A 162 -17.94 8.93 -3.00
CA ALA A 162 -17.46 8.51 -1.68
C ALA A 162 -17.53 9.64 -0.64
N ALA A 163 -17.21 10.88 -1.03
CA ALA A 163 -17.33 12.04 -0.14
C ALA A 163 -18.79 12.32 0.25
N MET A 164 -19.71 12.20 -0.70
CA MET A 164 -21.14 12.35 -0.44
C MET A 164 -21.65 11.26 0.53
N VAL A 165 -21.28 9.99 0.30
CA VAL A 165 -21.66 8.88 1.18
C VAL A 165 -21.08 9.06 2.59
N GLU A 166 -19.81 9.43 2.71
CA GLU A 166 -19.19 9.73 4.01
C GLU A 166 -19.91 10.86 4.74
N TYR A 167 -20.25 11.94 4.04
CA TYR A 167 -20.99 13.06 4.63
C TYR A 167 -22.39 12.64 5.11
N LEU A 168 -23.12 11.87 4.30
CA LEU A 168 -24.43 11.36 4.68
C LEU A 168 -24.33 10.43 5.90
N PHE A 169 -23.39 9.48 5.90
CA PHE A 169 -23.16 8.62 7.06
C PHE A 169 -22.80 9.42 8.31
N TRP A 170 -21.91 10.39 8.18
CA TRP A 170 -21.57 11.28 9.29
C TRP A 170 -22.79 12.05 9.81
N ALA A 171 -23.58 12.64 8.92
CA ALA A 171 -24.76 13.43 9.29
C ALA A 171 -25.85 12.57 9.96
N PHE A 172 -26.14 11.38 9.43
CA PHE A 172 -27.19 10.50 9.97
C PHE A 172 -26.76 9.66 11.17
N THR A 173 -25.46 9.43 11.36
CA THR A 173 -24.95 8.63 12.49
C THR A 173 -24.19 9.45 13.51
N LEU A 174 -24.19 10.78 13.37
CA LEU A 174 -23.42 11.72 14.19
C LEU A 174 -21.94 11.30 14.33
N GLY A 175 -21.38 10.76 13.24
CA GLY A 175 -20.01 10.25 13.19
C GLY A 175 -19.74 8.94 13.95
N GLN A 176 -20.77 8.26 14.47
CA GLN A 176 -20.58 7.01 15.21
C GLN A 176 -20.35 5.79 14.33
N LYS A 177 -20.77 5.82 13.05
CA LYS A 177 -20.58 4.71 12.11
C LYS A 177 -19.80 5.15 10.89
N LEU A 178 -18.85 4.30 10.50
CA LEU A 178 -18.11 4.44 9.26
C LEU A 178 -18.90 3.83 8.09
N PRO A 179 -18.84 4.41 6.88
CA PRO A 179 -19.44 3.81 5.71
C PRO A 179 -18.75 2.48 5.34
N PRO A 180 -19.39 1.66 4.49
CA PRO A 180 -18.80 0.43 3.98
C PRO A 180 -17.42 0.68 3.37
N LYS A 181 -16.46 -0.22 3.62
CA LYS A 181 -15.06 -0.09 3.17
C LYS A 181 -14.94 0.16 1.66
N THR A 182 -15.84 -0.38 0.84
CA THR A 182 -15.86 -0.23 -0.63
C THR A 182 -16.16 1.19 -1.10
N LEU A 183 -16.83 2.01 -0.27
CA LEU A 183 -17.23 3.38 -0.60
C LEU A 183 -16.49 4.42 0.23
N ARG A 184 -15.42 4.02 0.93
CA ARG A 184 -14.63 4.90 1.78
C ARG A 184 -13.53 5.58 0.94
N ARG A 185 -13.35 6.89 1.12
CA ARG A 185 -12.43 7.69 0.30
C ARG A 185 -10.99 7.26 0.43
N ASP A 186 -10.57 6.84 1.61
CA ASP A 186 -9.21 6.35 1.86
C ASP A 186 -8.92 5.06 1.07
N VAL A 187 -9.90 4.16 0.95
CA VAL A 187 -9.80 2.91 0.17
C VAL A 187 -9.77 3.23 -1.32
N LEU A 188 -10.70 4.05 -1.80
CA LEU A 188 -10.71 4.48 -3.21
C LEU A 188 -9.43 5.23 -3.60
N ARG A 189 -8.82 5.96 -2.66
CA ARG A 189 -7.56 6.67 -2.88
C ARG A 189 -6.44 5.71 -3.29
N TYR A 190 -6.41 4.47 -2.79
CA TYR A 190 -5.41 3.48 -3.24
C TYR A 190 -5.52 3.16 -4.73
N ALA A 191 -6.73 3.15 -5.28
CA ALA A 191 -6.97 2.77 -6.67
C ALA A 191 -6.64 3.87 -7.69
N VAL A 192 -6.35 5.10 -7.24
CA VAL A 192 -6.15 6.28 -8.11
C VAL A 192 -4.83 7.02 -7.83
N THR A 193 -4.01 6.51 -6.92
CA THR A 193 -2.75 7.16 -6.49
C THR A 193 -1.57 6.30 -6.90
N ASN A 194 -0.51 6.90 -7.46
CA ASN A 194 0.76 6.17 -7.63
C ASN A 194 1.35 5.86 -6.26
N ARG A 195 1.88 4.66 -6.11
CA ARG A 195 2.67 4.23 -4.96
C ARG A 195 3.80 3.35 -5.45
N THR A 196 4.88 4.01 -5.88
CA THR A 196 6.13 3.35 -6.27
C THR A 196 7.27 3.80 -5.38
N PHE A 197 8.19 2.89 -5.10
CA PHE A 197 9.35 3.08 -4.25
C PHE A 197 10.62 2.89 -5.06
N SER A 198 11.60 3.74 -4.84
CA SER A 198 12.94 3.59 -5.42
C SER A 198 13.80 2.77 -4.46
N ILE A 199 14.56 1.81 -4.98
CA ILE A 199 15.48 0.96 -4.19
C ILE A 199 16.93 1.00 -4.74
N GLU A 200 17.28 2.05 -5.47
CA GLU A 200 18.65 2.32 -5.94
C GLU A 200 19.63 2.67 -4.81
#